data_AF-A0A8H5BNH0-F1
#
_entry.id   AF-A0A8H5BNH0-F1
#
_cell.length_a   1.000
_cell.length_b   1.000
_cell.length_c   1.000
_cell.angle_alpha   90.00
_cell.angle_beta   90.00
_cell.angle_gamma   90.00
#
_symmetry.space_group_name_H-M   'P 1'
#
loop_
_entity.id
_entity.type
_entity.pdbx_description
1 polymer ?
#
loop_
_entity_poly.entity_id
_entity_poly.type
_entity_poly.pdbx_seq_one_letter_code
_entity_poly.pdbx_strand_id
1 'polypeptide(L)'
;MLDSSARHFSLPLFRQVTHLDIYCGIGSGSENMDWRTLNGLKHLTHFSVSLDPDEPSYEDVIRSIPASVRIMILYLVDFDPKDQGIQAIADGQIDDRAVICLVTRAPLDKYNKLAHILAKTSWQGLRDGWRYPLTLTQSIWAEAELAVVRRRLHMAQARGDELSG
;
A
#
# COMPACT_ATOMS: atom_id res chain seq x y z
N MET A 1 -21.44 -13.89 -12.61
CA MET A 1 -21.81 -12.62 -13.26
C MET A 1 -21.24 -11.52 -12.41
N LEU A 2 -20.52 -10.56 -12.99
CA LEU A 2 -20.12 -9.35 -12.28
C LEU A 2 -21.39 -8.53 -12.01
N ASP A 3 -21.55 -8.03 -10.79
CA ASP A 3 -22.59 -7.05 -10.49
C ASP A 3 -22.30 -5.81 -11.34
N SER A 4 -23.27 -5.38 -12.15
CA SER A 4 -23.11 -4.22 -13.05
C SER A 4 -22.92 -2.90 -12.29
N SER A 5 -23.17 -2.87 -10.99
CA SER A 5 -22.95 -1.71 -10.13
C SER A 5 -21.54 -1.63 -9.54
N ALA A 6 -20.79 -2.74 -9.52
CA ALA A 6 -19.45 -2.81 -8.93
C ALA A 6 -18.37 -2.23 -9.86
N ARG A 7 -17.52 -1.36 -9.31
CA ARG A 7 -16.31 -0.87 -9.99
C ARG A 7 -15.30 -2.02 -10.08
N HIS A 8 -14.68 -2.21 -11.25
CA HIS A 8 -13.79 -3.34 -11.49
C HIS A 8 -12.68 -3.03 -12.50
N PHE A 9 -11.63 -3.85 -12.49
CA PHE A 9 -10.42 -3.67 -13.32
C PHE A 9 -10.38 -4.58 -14.56
N SER A 10 -11.46 -5.30 -14.86
CA SER A 10 -11.52 -6.22 -16.02
C SER A 10 -11.66 -5.53 -17.38
N LEU A 11 -11.78 -4.20 -17.43
CA LEU A 11 -11.92 -3.46 -18.68
C LEU A 11 -10.64 -3.55 -19.53
N PRO A 12 -10.73 -3.64 -20.87
CA PRO A 12 -9.57 -3.75 -21.75
C PRO A 12 -8.52 -2.64 -21.57
N LEU A 13 -8.95 -1.44 -21.17
CA LEU A 13 -8.06 -0.30 -20.96
C LEU A 13 -7.03 -0.52 -19.83
N PHE A 14 -7.31 -1.43 -18.88
CA PHE A 14 -6.39 -1.72 -17.78
C PHE A 14 -5.35 -2.78 -18.11
N ARG A 15 -5.44 -3.46 -19.27
CA ARG A 15 -4.60 -4.64 -19.58
C ARG A 15 -3.10 -4.37 -19.56
N GLN A 16 -2.67 -3.15 -19.86
CA GLN A 16 -1.26 -2.77 -19.95
C GLN A 16 -0.81 -1.87 -18.79
N VAL A 17 -1.64 -1.71 -17.76
CA VAL A 17 -1.32 -0.85 -16.61
C VAL A 17 -0.20 -1.49 -15.78
N THR A 18 0.85 -0.72 -15.55
CA THR A 18 2.00 -1.11 -14.71
C THR A 18 2.00 -0.43 -13.35
N HIS A 19 1.41 0.77 -13.26
CA HIS A 19 1.28 1.56 -12.04
C HIS A 19 -0.19 1.95 -11.87
N LEU A 20 -0.75 1.67 -10.71
CA LEU A 20 -2.14 1.98 -10.40
C LEU A 20 -2.21 2.62 -9.01
N ASP A 21 -2.74 3.84 -8.96
CA ASP A 21 -3.00 4.57 -7.73
C ASP A 21 -4.52 4.75 -7.58
N ILE A 22 -5.08 4.28 -6.47
CA ILE A 22 -6.52 4.30 -6.20
C ILE A 22 -6.79 5.12 -4.95
N TYR A 23 -7.47 6.23 -5.16
CA TYR A 23 -8.02 7.02 -4.07
C TYR A 23 -9.46 6.60 -3.78
N CYS A 24 -9.66 5.80 -2.73
CA CYS A 24 -10.97 5.57 -2.14
C CYS A 24 -11.19 6.69 -1.11
N GLY A 25 -11.92 7.75 -1.50
CA GLY A 25 -12.26 8.84 -0.58
C GLY A 25 -13.03 8.34 0.65
N ILE A 26 -13.06 9.16 1.71
CA ILE A 26 -13.72 8.87 2.98
C ILE A 26 -15.21 8.54 2.76
N GLY A 27 -15.63 7.33 3.17
CA GLY A 27 -17.03 6.95 3.36
C GLY A 27 -17.84 6.50 2.14
N SER A 28 -17.24 5.86 1.12
CA SER A 28 -17.99 5.08 0.07
C SER A 28 -17.13 4.60 -1.12
N GLY A 29 -15.83 4.92 -1.14
CA GLY A 29 -14.97 4.64 -2.30
C GLY A 29 -14.70 3.14 -2.54
N SER A 30 -14.41 2.42 -1.47
CA SER A 30 -13.89 1.05 -1.43
C SER A 30 -14.98 -0.02 -1.40
N GLU A 31 -16.13 0.26 -0.77
CA GLU A 31 -17.23 -0.71 -0.59
C GLU A 31 -17.83 -1.22 -1.90
N ASN A 32 -17.75 -0.43 -2.97
CA ASN A 32 -18.29 -0.78 -4.29
C ASN A 32 -17.18 -1.18 -5.29
N MET A 33 -16.03 -1.63 -4.81
CA MET A 33 -14.93 -2.10 -5.65
C MET A 33 -14.82 -3.62 -5.60
N ASP A 34 -14.86 -4.29 -6.75
CA ASP A 34 -14.51 -5.71 -6.83
C ASP A 34 -12.99 -5.87 -6.93
N TRP A 35 -12.34 -5.85 -5.77
CA TRP A 35 -10.89 -5.98 -5.63
C TRP A 35 -10.33 -7.24 -6.28
N ARG A 36 -11.11 -8.33 -6.37
CA ARG A 36 -10.68 -9.61 -6.95
C ARG A 36 -10.29 -9.46 -8.41
N THR A 37 -10.85 -8.46 -9.11
CA THR A 37 -10.53 -8.18 -10.50
C THR A 37 -9.14 -7.57 -10.71
N LEU A 38 -8.45 -7.12 -9.64
CA LEU A 38 -7.04 -6.74 -9.70
C LEU A 38 -6.15 -7.89 -10.17
N ASN A 39 -6.48 -9.14 -9.84
CA ASN A 39 -5.75 -10.31 -10.30
C ASN A 39 -5.68 -10.45 -11.83
N GLY A 40 -6.58 -9.78 -12.57
CA GLY A 40 -6.55 -9.73 -14.03
C GLY A 40 -5.43 -8.83 -14.60
N LEU A 41 -4.84 -7.96 -13.78
CA LEU A 41 -3.84 -6.96 -14.19
C LEU A 41 -2.42 -7.55 -14.19
N LYS A 42 -2.13 -8.45 -15.13
CA LYS A 42 -0.86 -9.21 -15.20
C LYS A 42 0.41 -8.37 -15.33
N HIS A 43 0.29 -7.12 -15.79
CA HIS A 43 1.41 -6.21 -15.98
C HIS A 43 1.59 -5.23 -14.82
N LEU A 44 0.69 -5.25 -13.83
CA LEU A 44 0.74 -4.35 -12.68
C LEU A 44 1.93 -4.72 -11.80
N THR A 45 2.84 -3.76 -11.60
CA THR A 45 4.03 -3.92 -10.75
C THR A 45 4.00 -3.02 -9.52
N HIS A 46 3.31 -1.88 -9.62
CA HIS A 46 3.20 -0.89 -8.55
C HIS A 46 1.74 -0.58 -8.29
N PHE A 47 1.33 -0.75 -7.04
CA PHE A 47 -0.04 -0.52 -6.62
C PHE A 47 -0.06 0.38 -5.40
N SER A 48 -0.94 1.37 -5.39
CA SER A 48 -1.20 2.18 -4.21
C SER A 48 -2.68 2.37 -4.01
N VAL A 49 -3.09 2.41 -2.75
CA VAL A 49 -4.49 2.57 -2.40
C VAL A 49 -4.61 3.34 -1.09
N SER A 50 -5.55 4.28 -1.04
CA SER A 50 -6.01 4.85 0.23
C SER A 50 -7.11 3.99 0.80
N LEU A 51 -6.93 3.52 2.03
CA LEU A 51 -7.92 2.69 2.72
C LEU A 51 -8.31 3.40 4.01
N ASP A 52 -9.61 3.35 4.31
CA ASP A 52 -10.12 3.72 5.62
C ASP A 52 -9.77 2.60 6.60
N PRO A 53 -9.06 2.87 7.71
CA PRO A 53 -8.71 1.85 8.69
C PRO A 53 -9.94 1.21 9.36
N ASP A 54 -11.09 1.89 9.38
CA ASP A 54 -12.31 1.37 9.98
C ASP A 54 -13.05 0.39 9.05
N GLU A 55 -12.58 0.22 7.80
CA GLU A 55 -13.14 -0.73 6.85
C GLU A 55 -12.37 -2.07 6.87
N PRO A 56 -13.07 -3.22 6.88
CA PRO A 56 -12.45 -4.55 6.78
C PRO A 56 -11.78 -4.83 5.41
N SER A 57 -11.75 -3.84 4.51
CA SER A 57 -11.42 -4.01 3.10
C SER A 57 -9.92 -4.22 2.83
N TYR A 58 -9.01 -3.87 3.76
CA TYR A 58 -7.57 -3.98 3.50
C TYR A 58 -7.09 -5.43 3.35
N GLU A 59 -7.63 -6.37 4.11
CA GLU A 59 -7.28 -7.80 3.94
C GLU A 59 -7.71 -8.31 2.56
N ASP A 60 -8.91 -7.93 2.13
CA ASP A 60 -9.47 -8.33 0.84
C ASP A 60 -8.68 -7.74 -0.33
N VAL A 61 -8.22 -6.49 -0.18
CA VAL A 61 -7.31 -5.84 -1.13
C VAL A 61 -6.00 -6.63 -1.20
N ILE A 62 -5.34 -6.86 -0.06
CA ILE A 62 -4.05 -7.56 0.02
C ILE A 62 -4.14 -8.96 -0.61
N ARG A 63 -5.20 -9.71 -0.30
CA ARG A 63 -5.45 -11.05 -0.87
C ARG A 63 -5.73 -11.03 -2.38
N SER A 64 -6.19 -9.90 -2.90
CA SER A 64 -6.52 -9.72 -4.32
C SER A 64 -5.37 -9.14 -5.15
N ILE A 65 -4.22 -8.87 -4.53
CA ILE A 65 -3.06 -8.31 -5.23
C ILE A 65 -2.43 -9.34 -6.16
N PRO A 66 -2.26 -9.03 -7.47
CA PRO A 66 -1.65 -9.96 -8.39
C PRO A 66 -0.19 -10.23 -8.02
N ALA A 67 0.28 -11.44 -8.32
CA ALA A 67 1.67 -11.85 -8.07
C ALA A 67 2.71 -10.98 -8.81
N SER A 68 2.31 -10.29 -9.89
CA SER A 68 3.16 -9.37 -10.63
C SER A 68 3.51 -8.11 -9.85
N VAL A 69 2.70 -7.74 -8.85
CA VAL A 69 2.96 -6.57 -8.00
C VAL A 69 4.20 -6.83 -7.18
N ARG A 70 5.11 -5.86 -7.23
CA ARG A 70 6.37 -5.86 -6.49
C ARG A 70 6.29 -4.95 -5.28
N ILE A 71 5.53 -3.86 -5.41
CA ILE A 71 5.40 -2.79 -4.43
C ILE A 71 3.93 -2.44 -4.24
N MET A 72 3.48 -2.41 -2.99
CA MET A 72 2.15 -1.98 -2.61
C MET A 72 2.22 -0.90 -1.53
N ILE A 73 1.75 0.32 -1.83
CA ILE A 73 1.67 1.42 -0.87
C ILE A 73 0.25 1.51 -0.31
N LEU A 74 0.11 1.38 1.00
CA LEU A 74 -1.15 1.62 1.71
C LEU A 74 -1.11 3.01 2.33
N TYR A 75 -1.98 3.91 1.86
CA TYR A 75 -2.19 5.20 2.51
C TYR A 75 -3.21 5.02 3.63
N LEU A 76 -2.74 5.21 4.87
CA LEU A 76 -3.56 5.09 6.07
C LEU A 76 -3.70 6.45 6.74
N VAL A 77 -4.92 6.76 7.19
CA VAL A 77 -5.28 8.06 7.75
C VAL A 77 -5.58 7.91 9.24
N ASP A 78 -4.85 8.62 10.08
CA ASP A 78 -5.13 8.73 11.53
C ASP A 78 -5.47 7.37 12.22
N PHE A 79 -4.79 6.29 11.87
CA PHE A 79 -5.02 4.94 12.42
C PHE A 79 -4.49 4.77 13.85
N ASP A 80 -4.97 3.75 14.59
CA ASP A 80 -4.42 3.41 15.91
C ASP A 80 -3.03 2.78 15.77
N PRO A 81 -1.94 3.41 16.27
CA PRO A 81 -0.59 2.83 16.22
C PRO A 81 -0.44 1.52 17.01
N LYS A 82 -1.45 1.13 17.81
CA LYS A 82 -1.50 -0.16 18.50
C LYS A 82 -2.22 -1.26 17.71
N ASP A 83 -2.75 -0.93 16.53
CA ASP A 83 -3.38 -1.91 15.65
C ASP A 83 -2.35 -2.98 15.22
N GLN A 84 -2.59 -4.21 15.65
CA GLN A 84 -1.70 -5.34 15.39
C GLN A 84 -1.69 -5.74 13.91
N GLY A 85 -2.79 -5.54 13.19
CA GLY A 85 -2.88 -5.80 11.75
C GLY A 85 -2.00 -4.82 10.99
N ILE A 86 -2.10 -3.52 11.30
CA ILE A 86 -1.25 -2.50 10.67
C ILE A 86 0.23 -2.73 11.01
N GLN A 87 0.55 -3.08 12.25
CA GLN A 87 1.91 -3.44 12.63
C GLN A 87 2.42 -4.66 11.84
N ALA A 88 1.63 -5.72 11.72
CA ALA A 88 2.00 -6.92 10.97
C ALA A 88 2.23 -6.62 9.47
N ILE A 89 1.48 -5.68 8.88
CA ILE A 89 1.73 -5.18 7.52
C ILE A 89 3.05 -4.39 7.48
N ALA A 90 3.25 -3.46 8.43
CA ALA A 90 4.46 -2.64 8.52
C ALA A 90 5.74 -3.52 8.56
N ASP A 91 5.66 -4.62 9.30
CA ASP A 91 6.75 -5.58 9.51
C ASP A 91 6.86 -6.59 8.36
N GLY A 92 5.94 -6.56 7.39
CA GLY A 92 5.91 -7.46 6.24
C GLY A 92 5.55 -8.91 6.56
N GLN A 93 4.86 -9.14 7.68
CA GLN A 93 4.37 -10.47 8.07
C GLN A 93 3.16 -10.89 7.25
N ILE A 94 2.31 -9.94 6.86
CA ILE A 94 1.13 -10.21 6.01
C ILE A 94 1.53 -10.30 4.54
N ASP A 95 2.26 -9.29 4.05
CA ASP A 95 2.76 -9.26 2.68
C ASP A 95 4.05 -8.44 2.64
N ASP A 96 5.15 -9.05 2.17
CA ASP A 96 6.47 -8.43 2.19
C ASP A 96 6.62 -7.27 1.19
N ARG A 97 5.69 -7.17 0.24
CA ARG A 97 5.59 -6.11 -0.78
C ARG A 97 4.90 -4.85 -0.25
N ALA A 98 4.18 -4.99 0.86
CA ALA A 98 3.35 -3.93 1.42
C ALA A 98 4.18 -2.94 2.23
N VAL A 99 3.88 -1.66 2.07
CA VAL A 99 4.53 -0.56 2.78
C VAL A 99 3.48 0.48 3.14
N ILE A 100 3.66 1.11 4.29
CA ILE A 100 2.69 2.07 4.82
C ILE A 100 3.17 3.47 4.53
N CYS A 101 2.29 4.27 3.93
CA CYS A 101 2.41 5.72 3.91
C CYS A 101 1.41 6.30 4.89
N LEU A 102 1.91 6.98 5.93
CA LEU A 102 1.06 7.59 6.94
C LEU A 102 0.64 8.99 6.50
N VAL A 103 -0.67 9.21 6.49
CA VAL A 103 -1.27 10.53 6.39
C VAL A 103 -1.90 10.86 7.74
N THR A 104 -1.38 11.84 8.46
CA THR A 104 -1.82 12.12 9.84
C THR A 104 -2.09 13.60 10.05
N ARG A 105 -3.12 13.88 10.85
CA ARG A 105 -3.36 15.18 11.48
C ARG A 105 -2.77 15.24 12.88
N ALA A 106 -2.53 14.08 13.50
CA ALA A 106 -1.91 13.96 14.81
C ALA A 106 -0.37 14.15 14.77
N PRO A 107 0.25 14.54 15.89
CA PRO A 107 1.71 14.65 16.00
C PRO A 107 2.43 13.34 15.65
N LEU A 108 3.53 13.45 14.89
CA LEU A 108 4.28 12.31 14.35
C LEU A 108 4.85 11.38 15.44
N ASP A 109 5.07 11.91 16.64
CA ASP A 109 5.69 11.17 17.74
C ASP A 109 4.86 9.97 18.21
N LYS A 110 3.55 10.02 17.98
CA LYS A 110 2.65 8.90 18.27
C LYS A 110 2.97 7.64 17.44
N TYR A 111 3.64 7.80 16.30
CA TYR A 111 3.92 6.73 15.35
C TYR A 111 5.41 6.36 15.30
N ASN A 112 6.24 6.86 16.24
CA ASN A 112 7.69 6.59 16.25
C ASN A 112 8.05 5.11 16.46
N LYS A 113 7.09 4.27 16.89
CA LYS A 113 7.28 2.82 17.02
C LYS A 113 7.19 2.06 15.70
N LEU A 114 6.61 2.67 14.66
CA LEU A 114 6.50 2.06 13.34
C LEU A 114 7.74 2.45 12.52
N ALA A 115 8.81 1.66 12.67
CA ALA A 115 10.10 1.88 12.03
C ALA A 115 10.05 1.88 10.48
N HIS A 116 8.96 1.42 9.89
CA HIS A 116 8.84 1.11 8.47
C HIS A 116 7.79 1.95 7.72
N ILE A 117 7.36 3.09 8.29
CA ILE A 117 6.55 4.07 7.57
C ILE A 117 7.43 4.80 6.55
N LEU A 118 7.03 4.77 5.28
CA LEU A 118 7.78 5.39 4.17
C LEU A 118 7.82 6.91 4.27
N ALA A 119 6.64 7.50 4.44
CA ALA A 119 6.47 8.94 4.49
C ALA A 119 5.43 9.27 5.55
N LYS A 120 5.75 10.30 6.33
CA LYS A 120 4.84 10.95 7.26
C LYS A 120 4.47 12.28 6.64
N THR A 121 3.29 12.39 6.05
CA THR A 121 2.88 13.62 5.35
C THR A 121 1.51 14.10 5.79
N SER A 122 1.24 15.38 5.57
CA SER A 122 -0.12 15.90 5.68
C SER A 122 -0.89 15.57 4.39
N TRP A 123 -2.22 15.56 4.49
CA TRP A 123 -3.08 15.45 3.30
C TRP A 123 -2.75 16.49 2.23
N GLN A 124 -2.40 17.70 2.65
CA GLN A 124 -2.02 18.77 1.74
C GLN A 124 -0.69 18.45 1.03
N GLY A 125 0.31 17.95 1.76
CA GLY A 125 1.59 17.54 1.18
C GLY A 125 1.46 16.39 0.16
N LEU A 126 0.62 15.40 0.45
CA LEU A 126 0.32 14.32 -0.51
C LEU A 126 -0.35 14.86 -1.77
N ARG A 127 -1.37 15.70 -1.61
CA ARG A 127 -2.10 16.32 -2.72
C ARG A 127 -1.19 17.19 -3.59
N ASP A 128 -0.29 17.95 -2.97
CA ASP A 128 0.65 18.81 -3.69
C ASP A 128 1.68 17.97 -4.48
N GLY A 129 2.12 16.84 -3.93
CA GLY A 129 2.96 15.87 -4.65
C GLY A 129 2.28 15.23 -5.87
N TRP A 130 0.97 14.96 -5.81
CA TRP A 130 0.19 14.50 -6.97
C TRP A 130 -0.04 15.60 -8.00
N ARG A 131 -0.26 16.83 -7.54
CA ARG A 131 -0.60 17.98 -8.40
C ARG A 131 0.61 18.50 -9.17
N TYR A 132 1.78 18.45 -8.56
CA TYR A 132 3.03 18.88 -9.16
C TYR A 132 3.96 17.68 -9.16
N PRO A 133 4.03 16.90 -10.25
CA PRO A 133 5.07 15.88 -10.39
C PRO A 133 6.40 16.62 -10.42
N LEU A 134 6.99 16.82 -9.24
CA LEU A 134 8.29 17.44 -9.10
C LEU A 134 9.26 16.61 -9.93
N THR A 135 10.22 17.28 -10.56
CA THR A 135 11.41 16.65 -11.15
C THR A 135 12.22 15.99 -10.02
N LEU A 136 11.76 14.85 -9.51
CA LEU A 136 12.34 14.21 -8.34
C LEU A 136 12.91 12.85 -8.72
N THR A 137 14.22 12.79 -8.60
CA THR A 137 15.02 11.57 -8.39
C THR A 137 14.63 10.81 -7.11
N GLN A 138 13.57 11.22 -6.40
CA GLN A 138 13.04 10.61 -5.18
C GLN A 138 11.50 10.64 -5.22
N SER A 139 10.89 9.69 -5.93
CA SER A 139 9.43 9.49 -5.88
C SER A 139 9.06 8.61 -4.69
N ILE A 140 7.82 8.70 -4.21
CA ILE A 140 7.32 7.79 -3.16
C ILE A 140 7.42 6.32 -3.57
N TRP A 141 7.35 6.03 -4.87
CA TRP A 141 7.58 4.71 -5.43
C TRP A 141 9.01 4.24 -5.25
N ALA A 142 10.01 5.09 -5.51
CA ALA A 142 11.42 4.76 -5.31
C ALA A 142 11.74 4.52 -3.82
N GLU A 143 11.14 5.30 -2.92
CA GLU A 143 11.26 5.09 -1.47
C GLU A 143 10.62 3.76 -1.04
N ALA A 144 9.43 3.45 -1.59
CA ALA A 144 8.73 2.20 -1.36
C ALA A 144 9.55 0.98 -1.85
N GLU A 145 10.13 1.06 -3.05
CA GLU A 145 11.04 0.04 -3.57
C GLU A 145 12.22 -0.19 -2.64
N LEU A 146 12.87 0.87 -2.21
CA LEU A 146 14.03 0.78 -1.31
C LEU A 146 13.66 0.15 0.04
N ALA A 147 12.49 0.49 0.60
CA ALA A 147 12.02 -0.08 1.85
C ALA A 147 11.73 -1.58 1.74
N VAL A 148 11.05 -2.01 0.68
CA VAL A 148 10.78 -3.44 0.41
C VAL A 148 12.10 -4.20 0.23
N VAL A 149 13.06 -3.66 -0.52
CA VAL A 149 14.38 -4.27 -0.70
C VAL A 149 15.10 -4.42 0.65
N ARG A 150 15.18 -3.35 1.44
CA ARG A 150 15.82 -3.38 2.77
C ARG A 150 15.17 -4.41 3.69
N ARG A 151 13.84 -4.49 3.70
CA ARG A 151 13.10 -5.47 4.49
C ARG A 151 13.46 -6.89 4.10
N ARG A 152 13.41 -7.21 2.80
CA ARG A 152 13.75 -8.55 2.30
C ARG A 152 15.17 -8.97 2.66
N LEU A 153 16.13 -8.04 2.57
CA LEU A 153 17.51 -8.29 2.99
C LEU A 153 17.60 -8.62 4.48
N HIS A 154 16.93 -7.85 5.33
CA HIS A 154 16.90 -8.09 6.78
C HIS A 154 16.26 -9.44 7.13
N MET A 155 15.14 -9.79 6.49
CA MET A 155 14.49 -11.09 6.70
C MET A 155 15.35 -12.27 6.23
N ALA A 156 16.09 -12.11 5.14
CA ALA A 156 17.01 -13.12 4.65
C ALA A 156 18.20 -13.33 5.62
N GLN A 157 18.72 -12.25 6.20
CA GLN A 157 19.78 -12.30 7.21
C GLN A 157 19.30 -13.03 8.47
N ALA A 158 18.16 -12.63 9.02
CA ALA A 158 17.59 -13.25 10.22
C ALA A 158 17.38 -14.77 10.05
N ARG A 159 16.89 -15.22 8.90
CA ARG A 159 16.74 -16.66 8.59
C ARG A 159 18.06 -17.40 8.44
N GLY A 160 19.10 -16.73 7.93
CA GLY A 160 20.44 -17.31 7.81
C GLY A 160 21.07 -17.56 9.18
N ASP A 161 20.84 -16.65 10.12
CA ASP A 161 21.32 -16.77 11.50
C ASP A 161 20.60 -17.90 12.26
N GLU A 162 19.29 -18.08 12.04
CA GLU A 162 18.49 -19.17 12.63
C GLU A 162 18.90 -20.57 12.15
N LEU A 163 19.42 -20.69 10.93
CA LEU A 163 19.90 -21.96 10.37
C LEU A 163 21.35 -22.29 10.76
N SER A 164 22.06 -21.32 11.34
CA SER A 164 23.49 -21.42 11.69
C SER A 164 23.74 -21.60 13.20
N GLY A 165 22.70 -21.52 14.03
CA GLY A 165 22.74 -21.72 15.48
C GLY A 165 22.10 -23.02 15.91
#